data_AF-A0A8B9TWC9-F1
#
_entry.id   AF-A0A8B9TWC9-F1
#
_cell.length_a   1.000
_cell.length_b   1.000
_cell.length_c   1.000
_cell.angle_alpha   90.00
_cell.angle_beta   90.00
_cell.angle_gamma   90.00
#
_symmetry.space_group_name_H-M   'P 1'
#
loop_
_entity.id
_entity.type
_entity.pdbx_description
1 polymer ?
#
loop_
_entity_poly.entity_id
_entity_poly.type
_entity_poly.pdbx_seq_one_letter_code
_entity_poly.pdbx_strand_id
1 'polypeptide(L)'
;MEGSWGYRTPIYMLNRIIRLQAVLEIITNQTATALDLLADQSTQMRNAIFQHRMVLEYLLAEEGCVWGKLNDSNCCLEIDDNGKVVKQITK
;
A
#
# COMPACT_ATOMS: atom_id res chain seq x y z
N MET A 1 -8.75 9.37 -52.53
CA MET A 1 -8.07 9.14 -51.25
C MET A 1 -8.29 10.37 -50.37
N GLU A 2 -9.32 10.36 -49.52
CA GLU A 2 -9.66 11.51 -48.64
C GLU A 2 -10.24 11.05 -47.28
N GLY A 3 -9.92 9.83 -46.82
CA GLY A 3 -10.43 9.29 -45.56
C GLY A 3 -9.62 9.63 -44.30
N SER A 4 -8.50 10.36 -44.43
CA SER A 4 -7.49 10.47 -43.36
C SER A 4 -7.57 11.73 -42.48
N TRP A 5 -8.48 12.67 -42.78
CA TRP A 5 -8.50 13.97 -42.10
C TRP A 5 -9.46 14.08 -40.91
N GLY A 6 -10.46 13.19 -40.81
CA GLY A 6 -11.45 13.23 -39.73
C GLY A 6 -10.84 13.11 -38.33
N TYR A 7 -9.81 12.26 -38.19
CA TYR A 7 -9.10 12.02 -36.93
C TYR A 7 -8.24 13.19 -36.45
N ARG A 8 -7.88 14.11 -37.35
CA ARG A 8 -6.97 15.23 -37.08
C ARG A 8 -7.72 16.55 -36.89
N THR A 9 -9.05 16.53 -36.85
CA THR A 9 -9.85 17.71 -36.54
C THR A 9 -9.74 18.05 -35.05
N PRO A 10 -9.61 19.33 -34.69
CA PRO A 10 -9.53 19.74 -33.28
C PRO A 10 -10.69 19.24 -32.42
N ILE A 11 -11.91 19.21 -32.99
CA ILE A 11 -13.12 18.74 -32.31
C ILE A 11 -13.05 17.24 -31.98
N TYR A 12 -12.60 16.42 -32.94
CA TYR A 12 -12.47 14.98 -32.74
C TYR A 12 -11.41 14.65 -31.67
N MET A 13 -10.26 15.34 -31.72
CA MET A 13 -9.20 15.15 -30.72
C MET A 13 -9.63 15.57 -29.32
N LEU A 14 -10.32 16.71 -29.20
CA LEU A 14 -10.85 17.19 -27.92
C LEU A 14 -11.84 16.19 -27.29
N ASN A 15 -12.75 15.63 -28.08
CA ASN A 15 -13.70 14.61 -27.60
C ASN A 15 -12.98 13.34 -27.10
N ARG A 16 -11.89 12.92 -27.76
CA ARG A 16 -11.06 11.80 -27.25
C ARG A 16 -10.36 12.14 -25.94
N ILE A 17 -9.80 13.34 -25.82
CA ILE A 17 -9.10 13.78 -24.60
C ILE A 17 -10.08 13.82 -23.42
N ILE A 18 -11.27 14.40 -23.60
CA ILE A 18 -12.29 14.46 -22.54
C ILE A 18 -12.69 13.06 -22.07
N ARG A 19 -12.89 12.12 -23.00
CA ARG A 19 -13.20 10.72 -22.66
C ARG A 19 -12.07 10.04 -21.90
N LEU A 20 -10.82 10.23 -22.35
CA LEU A 20 -9.65 9.68 -21.66
C LEU A 20 -9.49 10.26 -20.26
N GLN A 21 -9.73 11.57 -20.10
CA GLN A 21 -9.67 12.23 -18.81
C GLN A 21 -10.72 11.67 -17.83
N ALA A 22 -11.96 11.46 -18.30
CA ALA A 22 -13.01 10.84 -17.47
C ALA A 22 -12.65 9.41 -17.05
N VAL A 23 -12.10 8.60 -17.96
CA VAL A 23 -11.66 7.23 -17.62
C VAL A 23 -10.48 7.27 -16.63
N LEU A 24 -9.53 8.19 -16.82
CA LEU A 24 -8.38 8.33 -15.95
C LEU A 24 -8.80 8.74 -14.54
N GLU A 25 -9.76 9.64 -14.40
CA GLU A 25 -10.32 10.05 -13.11
C GLU A 25 -10.98 8.88 -12.37
N ILE A 26 -11.76 8.05 -13.08
CA ILE A 26 -12.39 6.85 -12.51
C ILE A 26 -11.32 5.85 -12.02
N ILE A 27 -10.35 5.53 -12.88
CA ILE A 27 -9.28 4.58 -12.53
C ILE A 27 -8.46 5.11 -11.34
N THR A 28 -8.16 6.40 -11.32
CA THR A 28 -7.36 7.01 -10.23
C THR A 28 -8.11 6.94 -8.90
N ASN A 29 -9.40 7.26 -8.87
CA ASN A 29 -10.24 7.18 -7.67
C ASN A 29 -10.38 5.73 -7.15
N GLN A 30 -10.62 4.78 -8.05
CA GLN A 30 -10.70 3.36 -7.70
C GLN A 30 -9.36 2.82 -7.18
N THR A 31 -8.24 3.23 -7.81
CA THR A 31 -6.90 2.83 -7.39
C THR A 31 -6.57 3.40 -6.01
N ALA A 32 -6.92 4.66 -5.74
CA ALA A 32 -6.72 5.27 -4.43
C ALA A 32 -7.48 4.50 -3.32
N THR A 33 -8.75 4.17 -3.58
CA THR A 33 -9.57 3.37 -2.64
C THR A 33 -8.96 1.99 -2.38
N ALA A 34 -8.47 1.32 -3.42
CA ALA A 34 -7.83 0.01 -3.27
C ALA A 34 -6.52 0.08 -2.48
N LEU A 35 -5.71 1.13 -2.71
CA LEU A 35 -4.48 1.36 -1.96
C LEU A 35 -4.73 1.66 -0.48
N ASP A 36 -5.77 2.42 -0.16
CA ASP A 36 -6.16 2.68 1.24
C ASP A 36 -6.56 1.40 1.97
N LEU A 37 -7.36 0.54 1.33
CA LEU A 37 -7.75 -0.76 1.88
C LEU A 37 -6.53 -1.68 2.11
N LEU A 38 -5.59 -1.71 1.16
CA LEU A 38 -4.35 -2.46 1.30
C LEU A 38 -3.48 -1.93 2.45
N ALA A 39 -3.41 -0.60 2.60
CA ALA A 39 -2.69 0.01 3.72
C ALA A 39 -3.32 -0.38 5.07
N ASP A 40 -4.64 -0.33 5.18
CA ASP A 40 -5.35 -0.76 6.40
C ASP A 40 -5.11 -2.23 6.72
N GLN A 41 -5.19 -3.12 5.73
CA GLN A 41 -4.91 -4.55 5.91
C GLN A 41 -3.46 -4.80 6.33
N SER A 42 -2.51 -4.10 5.71
CA SER A 42 -1.09 -4.18 6.06
C SER A 42 -0.85 -3.78 7.53
N THR A 43 -1.45 -2.67 7.97
CA THR A 43 -1.37 -2.22 9.37
C THR A 43 -2.01 -3.24 10.33
N GLN A 44 -3.17 -3.81 9.98
CA GLN A 44 -3.81 -4.83 10.80
C GLN A 44 -2.97 -6.10 10.93
N MET A 45 -2.42 -6.63 9.83
CA MET A 45 -1.55 -7.80 9.85
C MET A 45 -0.32 -7.55 10.71
N ARG A 46 0.31 -6.38 10.57
CA ARG A 46 1.47 -6.00 11.35
C ARG A 46 1.15 -5.94 12.84
N ASN A 47 0.02 -5.34 13.22
CA ASN A 47 -0.42 -5.29 14.61
C ASN A 47 -0.63 -6.71 15.17
N ALA A 48 -1.26 -7.60 14.41
CA ALA A 48 -1.44 -9.00 14.82
C ALA A 48 -0.09 -9.72 15.02
N ILE A 49 0.86 -9.54 14.10
CA ILE A 49 2.22 -10.11 14.23
C ILE A 49 2.91 -9.61 15.49
N PHE A 50 2.82 -8.31 15.80
CA PHE A 50 3.39 -7.76 17.03
C PHE A 50 2.76 -8.35 18.29
N GLN A 51 1.43 -8.48 18.32
CA GLN A 51 0.75 -9.09 19.46
C GLN A 51 1.19 -10.56 19.66
N HIS A 52 1.26 -11.35 18.58
CA HIS A 52 1.73 -12.73 18.67
C HIS A 52 3.19 -12.82 19.12
N ARG A 53 4.06 -11.95 18.62
CA ARG A 53 5.47 -11.89 19.03
C ARG A 53 5.61 -11.58 20.52
N MET A 54 4.87 -10.60 21.04
CA MET A 54 4.87 -10.27 22.47
C MET A 54 4.42 -11.45 23.34
N VAL A 55 3.34 -12.14 22.97
CA VAL A 55 2.86 -13.31 23.72
C VAL A 55 3.89 -14.43 23.70
N LEU A 56 4.51 -14.69 22.55
CA LEU A 56 5.57 -15.69 22.42
C LEU A 56 6.79 -15.33 23.29
N GLU A 57 7.23 -14.07 23.28
CA GLU A 57 8.33 -13.57 24.11
C GLU A 57 8.02 -13.72 25.60
N TYR A 58 6.77 -13.46 26.02
CA TYR A 58 6.33 -13.68 27.41
C TYR A 58 6.38 -15.16 27.81
N LEU A 59 5.81 -16.05 26.99
CA LEU A 59 5.82 -17.49 27.26
C LEU A 59 7.24 -18.07 27.28
N LEU A 60 8.10 -17.64 26.35
CA LEU A 60 9.50 -18.09 26.31
C LEU A 60 10.32 -17.54 27.47
N ALA A 61 10.03 -16.34 27.97
CA ALA A 61 10.66 -15.80 29.18
C ALA A 61 10.23 -16.56 30.43
N GLU A 62 8.97 -17.02 30.50
CA GLU A 62 8.45 -17.87 31.57
C GLU A 62 9.08 -19.28 31.52
N GLU A 63 9.30 -19.84 30.34
CA GLU A 63 10.05 -21.09 30.14
C GLU A 63 11.58 -20.91 30.25
N GLY A 64 12.08 -19.68 30.39
CA GLY A 64 13.45 -19.31 30.11
C GLY A 64 14.07 -18.30 31.08
N CYS A 65 14.22 -18.67 32.35
CA CYS A 65 15.26 -18.10 33.23
C CYS A 65 16.70 -18.52 32.78
N VAL A 66 16.90 -18.68 31.46
CA VAL A 66 18.12 -19.11 30.77
C VAL A 66 18.42 -18.18 29.57
N TRP A 67 17.86 -16.96 29.56
CA TRP A 67 18.17 -15.91 28.57
C TRP A 67 19.51 -15.21 28.87
N GLY A 68 20.58 -15.97 29.08
CA GLY A 68 21.95 -15.46 29.17
C GLY A 68 22.64 -15.31 27.80
N LYS A 69 21.95 -15.60 26.69
CA LYS A 69 22.61 -15.87 25.38
C LYS A 69 21.97 -15.24 24.14
N LEU A 70 21.14 -14.22 24.30
CA LEU A 70 20.69 -13.37 23.17
C LEU A 70 21.21 -11.94 23.32
N ASN A 71 22.43 -11.84 23.84
CA ASN A 71 23.14 -10.58 23.99
C ASN A 71 23.86 -10.13 22.71
N ASP A 72 23.69 -10.85 21.59
CA ASP A 72 24.29 -10.48 20.31
C ASP A 72 23.19 -10.16 19.27
N SER A 73 22.89 -8.86 19.20
CA SER A 73 22.40 -8.13 18.03
C SER A 73 20.95 -8.37 17.53
N ASN A 74 20.22 -7.26 17.38
CA ASN A 74 19.02 -7.07 16.54
C ASN A 74 17.62 -7.47 17.09
N CYS A 75 17.33 -7.26 18.37
CA CYS A 75 15.96 -7.43 18.88
C CYS A 75 14.98 -6.29 18.54
N CYS A 76 15.25 -5.45 17.54
CA CYS A 76 14.33 -4.41 17.08
C CYS A 76 14.31 -4.35 15.55
N LEU A 77 13.75 -5.39 14.91
CA LEU A 77 13.24 -5.23 13.56
C LEU A 77 11.96 -4.40 13.64
N GLU A 78 12.12 -3.08 13.54
CA GLU A 78 11.03 -2.19 13.16
C GLU A 78 10.58 -2.64 11.77
N ILE A 79 9.42 -3.30 11.71
CA ILE A 79 8.75 -3.50 10.41
C ILE A 79 8.54 -2.08 9.85
N ASP A 80 8.76 -1.82 8.58
CA ASP A 80 8.52 -0.47 8.04
C ASP A 80 7.00 -0.24 7.91
N ASP A 81 6.52 0.98 8.22
CA ASP A 81 5.08 1.32 8.10
C ASP A 81 4.80 1.90 6.71
N ASN A 82 4.99 1.06 5.70
CA ASN A 82 4.72 1.45 4.31
C ASN A 82 3.23 1.77 4.10
N GLY A 83 2.32 1.28 4.96
CA GLY A 83 0.89 1.63 4.90
C GLY A 83 0.66 3.12 5.09
N LYS A 84 1.40 3.77 6.01
CA LYS A 84 1.35 5.23 6.19
C LYS A 84 1.85 5.99 4.97
N VAL A 85 2.89 5.48 4.30
CA VAL A 85 3.43 6.07 3.06
C VAL A 85 2.41 5.94 1.92
N VAL A 86 1.76 4.77 1.79
CA VAL A 86 0.72 4.53 0.78
C VAL A 86 -0.46 5.49 0.97
N LYS A 87 -0.90 5.73 2.21
CA LYS A 87 -1.96 6.71 2.52
C LYS A 87 -1.59 8.17 2.24
N GLN A 88 -0.30 8.49 2.13
CA GLN A 88 0.15 9.83 1.74
C GLN A 88 0.13 10.01 0.22
N ILE A 89 0.19 8.92 -0.54
CA ILE A 89 0.14 8.91 -2.00
C ILE A 89 -1.32 8.97 -2.51
N THR A 90 -2.27 8.47 -1.72
CA THR A 90 -3.71 8.52 -2.02
C THR A 90 -4.37 9.86 -1.64
N LYS A 91 -3.64 10.78 -1.00
CA LYS A 91 -4.12 12.10 -0.54
C LYS A 91 -3.97 13.21 -1.57
#